data_AF-A0A7X6Z6D8-F1
#
_entry.id   AF-A0A7X6Z6D8-F1
#
_cell.length_a   1.000
_cell.length_b   1.000
_cell.length_c   1.000
_cell.angle_alpha   90.00
_cell.angle_beta   90.00
_cell.angle_gamma   90.00
#
_symmetry.space_group_name_H-M   'P 1'
#
loop_
_entity.id
_entity.type
_entity.pdbx_description
1 polymer ?
#
loop_
_entity_poly.entity_id
_entity_poly.type
_entity_poly.pdbx_seq_one_letter_code
_entity_poly.pdbx_strand_id
1 'polypeptide(L)'
;MKKVVFAAFAALALSACVQLPIYPPMSEAEKSSMTCRDIWKESEKLNRVIGNARADYPHGSVPTGRDAEVLEAAQTRLNQVRELSVQNMCTYG
;
A
#
# COMPACT_ATOMS: atom_id res chain seq x y z
N MET A 1 22.64 52.45 -4.27
CA MET A 1 21.95 51.88 -3.08
C MET A 1 21.38 50.53 -3.47
N LYS A 2 22.03 49.41 -3.07
CA LYS A 2 21.62 48.05 -3.43
C LYS A 2 20.58 47.57 -2.42
N LYS A 3 19.34 47.33 -2.86
CA LYS A 3 18.27 46.78 -2.02
C LYS A 3 18.44 45.26 -1.98
N VAL A 4 18.88 44.74 -0.85
CA VAL A 4 18.93 43.30 -0.57
C VAL A 4 17.54 42.89 -0.10
N VAL A 5 16.80 42.17 -0.94
CA VAL A 5 15.52 41.57 -0.58
C VAL A 5 15.82 40.22 0.06
N PHE A 6 15.75 40.16 1.39
CA PHE A 6 15.71 38.90 2.13
C PHE A 6 14.33 38.27 1.91
N ALA A 7 14.25 37.33 0.95
CA ALA A 7 13.09 36.46 0.81
C ALA A 7 13.12 35.44 1.95
N ALA A 8 12.18 35.60 2.89
CA ALA A 8 11.92 34.64 3.96
C ALA A 8 11.56 33.29 3.33
N PHE A 9 12.47 32.31 3.49
CA PHE A 9 12.20 30.90 3.26
C PHE A 9 11.19 30.45 4.34
N ALA A 10 9.90 30.66 4.07
CA ALA A 10 8.84 29.98 4.78
C ALA A 10 8.89 28.50 4.39
N ALA A 11 9.65 27.72 5.15
CA ALA A 11 9.61 26.27 5.08
C ALA A 11 8.19 25.82 5.47
N LEU A 12 7.33 25.61 4.48
CA LEU A 12 6.14 24.77 4.62
C LEU A 12 6.65 23.36 4.92
N ALA A 13 6.83 23.06 6.21
CA ALA A 13 6.97 21.70 6.69
C ALA A 13 5.65 20.98 6.41
N LEU A 14 5.56 20.36 5.23
CA LEU A 14 4.54 19.38 4.91
C LEU A 14 4.77 18.21 5.87
N SER A 15 4.09 18.23 7.01
CA SER A 15 3.81 17.02 7.77
C SER A 15 2.97 16.14 6.85
N ALA A 16 3.62 15.35 6.00
CA ALA A 16 2.96 14.36 5.19
C ALA A 16 2.30 13.38 6.18
N CYS A 17 0.99 13.51 6.37
CA CYS A 17 0.18 12.47 6.97
C CYS A 17 0.46 11.21 6.14
N VAL A 18 1.23 10.27 6.69
CA VAL A 18 1.52 8.99 6.03
C VAL A 18 0.23 8.18 6.06
N GLN A 19 -0.68 8.52 5.16
CA GLN A 19 -1.89 7.76 4.92
C GLN A 19 -1.51 6.43 4.29
N LEU A 20 -2.14 5.34 4.73
CA LEU A 20 -1.92 4.05 4.11
C LEU A 20 -2.29 4.12 2.62
N PRO A 21 -1.44 3.59 1.73
CA PRO A 21 -1.70 3.64 0.30
C PRO A 21 -2.89 2.75 -0.06
N ILE A 22 -3.76 3.23 -0.96
CA ILE A 22 -4.77 2.40 -1.61
C ILE A 22 -4.10 1.65 -2.75
N TYR A 23 -4.28 0.33 -2.73
CA TYR A 23 -3.72 -0.58 -3.73
C TYR A 23 -4.75 -0.83 -4.83
N PRO A 24 -4.58 -0.28 -6.05
CA PRO A 24 -5.48 -0.59 -7.14
C PRO A 24 -5.39 -2.09 -7.50
N PRO A 25 -6.43 -2.68 -8.10
CA PRO A 25 -6.34 -4.02 -8.67
C PRO A 25 -5.17 -4.14 -9.66
N MET A 26 -4.53 -5.30 -9.72
CA MET A 26 -3.44 -5.53 -10.68
C MET A 26 -3.96 -5.52 -12.11
N SER A 27 -3.26 -4.79 -12.97
CA SER A 27 -3.43 -4.85 -14.41
C SER A 27 -2.94 -6.19 -14.98
N GLU A 28 -3.43 -6.57 -16.16
CA GLU A 28 -2.97 -7.79 -16.85
C GLU A 28 -1.47 -7.74 -17.19
N ALA A 29 -0.96 -6.55 -17.52
CA ALA A 29 0.47 -6.35 -17.76
C ALA A 29 1.29 -6.64 -16.50
N GLU A 30 0.89 -6.10 -15.35
CA GLU A 30 1.54 -6.40 -14.06
C GLU A 30 1.50 -7.91 -13.80
N LYS A 31 0.31 -8.52 -13.85
CA LYS A 31 0.11 -9.97 -13.62
C LYS A 31 1.07 -10.84 -14.42
N SER A 32 1.20 -10.56 -15.71
CA SER A 32 2.04 -11.34 -16.64
C SER A 32 3.55 -11.18 -16.40
N SER A 33 3.96 -10.09 -15.74
CA SER A 33 5.38 -9.74 -15.56
C SER A 33 5.96 -10.16 -14.20
N MET A 34 5.10 -10.54 -13.24
CA MET A 34 5.55 -10.83 -11.88
C MET A 34 6.31 -12.16 -11.78
N THR A 35 7.50 -12.12 -11.18
CA THR A 35 8.22 -13.34 -10.80
C THR A 35 7.67 -13.89 -9.48
N CYS A 36 7.95 -15.16 -9.17
CA CYS A 36 7.58 -15.74 -7.86
C CYS A 36 8.17 -14.96 -6.67
N ARG A 37 9.36 -14.37 -6.83
CA ARG A 37 9.96 -13.51 -5.80
C ARG A 37 9.15 -12.22 -5.60
N ASP A 38 8.65 -11.64 -6.68
CA ASP A 38 7.84 -10.42 -6.62
C ASP A 38 6.47 -10.70 -6.03
N ILE A 39 5.86 -11.84 -6.40
CA ILE A 39 4.60 -12.33 -5.83
C ILE A 39 4.73 -12.47 -4.31
N TRP A 40 5.82 -13.10 -3.83
CA TRP A 40 6.06 -13.23 -2.39
C TRP A 40 6.19 -11.87 -1.70
N LYS A 41 7.02 -10.97 -2.23
CA LYS A 41 7.23 -9.63 -1.65
C LYS A 41 5.95 -8.81 -1.61
N GLU A 42 5.15 -8.85 -2.68
CA GLU A 42 3.90 -8.12 -2.76
C GLU A 42 2.86 -8.70 -1.79
N SER A 43 2.80 -10.02 -1.63
CA SER A 43 1.97 -10.69 -0.61
C SER A 43 2.34 -10.22 0.80
N GLU A 44 3.63 -10.24 1.17
CA GLU A 44 4.11 -9.77 2.49
C GLU A 44 3.76 -8.31 2.75
N LYS A 45 3.99 -7.46 1.75
CA LYS A 45 3.66 -6.04 1.80
C LYS A 45 2.16 -5.80 2.02
N LEU A 46 1.30 -6.51 1.30
CA LEU A 46 -0.16 -6.38 1.42
C LEU A 46 -0.64 -6.91 2.77
N ASN A 47 -0.11 -8.04 3.26
CA ASN A 47 -0.41 -8.55 4.59
C ASN A 47 -0.05 -7.53 5.68
N ARG A 48 1.09 -6.85 5.57
CA ARG A 48 1.49 -5.80 6.51
C ARG A 48 0.52 -4.61 6.49
N VAL A 49 0.08 -4.18 5.31
CA VAL A 49 -0.89 -3.08 5.18
C VAL A 49 -2.22 -3.45 5.81
N ILE A 50 -2.74 -4.64 5.52
CA ILE A 50 -3.98 -5.15 6.11
C ILE A 50 -3.86 -5.25 7.63
N GLY A 51 -2.70 -5.74 8.13
CA GLY A 51 -2.40 -5.81 9.56
C GLY A 51 -2.41 -4.44 10.22
N ASN A 52 -1.73 -3.45 9.62
CA ASN A 52 -1.71 -2.07 10.13
C ASN A 52 -3.10 -1.44 10.12
N ALA A 53 -3.85 -1.58 9.02
CA ALA A 53 -5.21 -1.04 8.91
C ALA A 53 -6.18 -1.65 9.93
N ARG A 54 -5.92 -2.87 10.41
CA ARG A 54 -6.71 -3.52 11.47
C ARG A 54 -6.22 -3.22 12.88
N ALA A 55 -4.95 -2.81 13.04
CA ALA A 55 -4.34 -2.61 14.36
C ALA A 55 -5.05 -1.52 15.17
N ASP A 56 -5.57 -0.50 14.47
CA ASP A 56 -6.30 0.62 15.09
C ASP A 56 -7.74 0.25 15.48
N TYR A 57 -8.19 -0.97 15.17
CA TYR A 57 -9.56 -1.47 15.40
C TYR A 57 -9.58 -2.72 16.29
N PRO A 58 -9.34 -2.57 17.61
CA PRO A 58 -9.35 -3.71 18.53
C PRO A 58 -10.76 -4.30 18.72
N HIS A 59 -10.81 -5.53 19.22
CA HIS A 59 -12.05 -6.25 19.61
C HIS A 59 -13.08 -6.47 18.50
N GLY A 60 -12.65 -6.56 17.24
CA GLY A 60 -13.55 -6.81 16.12
C GLY A 60 -14.38 -5.59 15.70
N SER A 61 -13.98 -4.39 16.13
CA SER A 61 -14.49 -3.16 15.54
C SER A 61 -14.18 -3.14 14.04
N VAL A 62 -15.16 -2.65 13.26
CA VAL A 62 -15.06 -2.65 11.80
C VAL A 62 -14.29 -1.41 11.36
N PRO A 63 -13.26 -1.53 10.51
CA PRO A 63 -12.62 -0.39 9.88
C PRO A 63 -13.63 0.52 9.19
N THR A 64 -13.48 1.83 9.30
CA THR A 64 -14.42 2.80 8.71
C THR A 64 -13.68 3.87 7.91
N GLY A 65 -14.41 4.54 7.01
CA GLY A 65 -13.85 5.59 6.17
C GLY A 65 -12.66 5.08 5.34
N ARG A 66 -11.55 5.80 5.40
CA ARG A 66 -10.37 5.54 4.57
C ARG A 66 -9.75 4.17 4.83
N ASP A 67 -9.73 3.69 6.07
CA ASP A 67 -9.10 2.41 6.39
C ASP A 67 -9.93 1.22 5.89
N ALA A 68 -11.25 1.39 5.78
CA ALA A 68 -12.11 0.41 5.11
C ALA A 68 -11.75 0.29 3.61
N GLU A 69 -11.59 1.44 2.92
CA GLU A 69 -11.20 1.48 1.51
C GLU A 69 -9.82 0.84 1.29
N VAL A 70 -8.84 1.19 2.13
CA VAL A 70 -7.49 0.63 2.08
C VAL A 70 -7.53 -0.89 2.28
N LEU A 71 -8.30 -1.35 3.26
CA LEU A 71 -8.42 -2.76 3.58
C LEU A 71 -9.07 -3.56 2.46
N GLU A 72 -10.17 -3.07 1.90
CA GLU A 72 -10.86 -3.69 0.76
C GLU A 72 -9.94 -3.79 -0.46
N ALA A 73 -9.28 -2.68 -0.80
CA ALA A 73 -8.37 -2.61 -1.94
C ALA A 73 -7.15 -3.53 -1.76
N ALA A 74 -6.51 -3.49 -0.59
CA ALA A 74 -5.37 -4.35 -0.27
C ALA A 74 -5.75 -5.83 -0.25
N GLN A 75 -6.92 -6.18 0.30
CA GLN A 75 -7.42 -7.55 0.31
C GLN A 75 -7.72 -8.06 -1.11
N THR A 76 -8.30 -7.21 -1.95
CA THR A 76 -8.57 -7.53 -3.36
C THR A 76 -7.27 -7.82 -4.10
N ARG A 77 -6.27 -6.93 -3.98
CA ARG A 77 -4.96 -7.15 -4.61
C ARG A 77 -4.27 -8.40 -4.07
N LEU A 78 -4.37 -8.67 -2.78
CA LEU A 78 -3.78 -9.86 -2.16
C LEU A 78 -4.40 -11.15 -2.71
N ASN A 79 -5.71 -11.17 -2.95
CA ASN A 79 -6.38 -12.33 -3.56
C ASN A 79 -5.83 -12.58 -4.97
N GLN A 80 -5.68 -11.52 -5.78
CA GLN A 80 -5.10 -11.64 -7.12
C GLN A 80 -3.64 -12.13 -7.08
N VAL A 81 -2.83 -11.66 -6.14
CA VAL A 81 -1.44 -12.12 -5.94
C VAL A 81 -1.41 -13.60 -5.55
N ARG A 82 -2.33 -14.06 -4.71
CA ARG A 82 -2.45 -15.48 -4.33
C ARG A 82 -2.88 -16.34 -5.50
N GLU A 83 -3.81 -15.88 -6.32
CA GLU A 83 -4.19 -16.55 -7.57
C GLU A 83 -3.00 -16.70 -8.51
N LEU A 84 -2.22 -15.63 -8.72
CA LEU A 84 -0.99 -15.69 -9.52
C LEU A 84 0.02 -16.67 -8.95
N SER A 85 0.17 -16.72 -7.62
CA SER A 85 1.06 -17.68 -6.97
C SER A 85 0.73 -19.12 -7.32
N VAL A 86 -0.57 -19.46 -7.35
CA VAL A 86 -1.03 -20.79 -7.71
C VAL A 86 -0.83 -21.05 -9.20
N GLN A 87 -1.19 -20.08 -10.06
CA GLN A 87 -1.03 -20.19 -11.51
C GLN A 87 0.44 -20.38 -11.92
N ASN A 88 1.36 -19.69 -11.26
CA ASN A 88 2.79 -19.76 -11.53
C ASN A 88 3.50 -20.89 -10.76
N MET A 89 2.76 -21.73 -10.02
CA MET A 89 3.30 -22.83 -9.22
C MET A 89 4.44 -22.38 -8.28
N CYS A 90 4.33 -21.17 -7.73
CA CYS A 90 5.36 -20.62 -6.87
C CYS A 90 5.44 -21.40 -5.56
N THR A 91 6.59 -22.02 -5.28
CA THR A 91 6.88 -22.60 -3.97
C THR A 91 7.57 -21.56 -3.11
N TYR A 92 6.95 -21.20 -2.00
CA TYR A 92 7.56 -20.33 -1.00
C TYR A 92 8.54 -21.15 -0.15
N GLY A 93 9.81 -20.74 -0.16
CA GLY A 93 10.91 -21.39 0.57
C GLY A 93 12.03 -20.40 0.82
#